data_AF-A0A7W9SLP7-F1
#
_entry.id   AF-A0A7W9SLP7-F1
#
_cell.length_a   1.000
_cell.length_b   1.000
_cell.length_c   1.000
_cell.angle_alpha   90.00
_cell.angle_beta   90.00
_cell.angle_gamma   90.00
#
_symmetry.space_group_name_H-M   'P 1'
#
loop_
_entity.id
_entity.type
_entity.pdbx_description
1 polymer ?
#
loop_
_entity_poly.entity_id
_entity_poly.type
_entity_poly.pdbx_seq_one_letter_code
_entity_poly.pdbx_strand_id
1 'polypeptide(L)'
;MRFLATLLPATALATVALSPTVPTDVSRGLSGPEIRETQRAVDAFAWDEFVAIQWPARADQRGVADTNKPFGAEGLRVWETWKTPGEIFLRGGAEPLPWSAPLPHERELTDNLQAVQSDGTLPATLTDRFGHVVRYEIRVNQVLFDYLRSHKLYDSRQQRVAESVRYPDGAMAVKASWRELEPGEEAHYLTRECVVFDTKNGRAGRKRKRKMGLVGLHIVQKTPSAPQWVWATFEHISNTEGSDASFCPPLVPEARTNKQTEPGVPNLVQRLSPLRARLRELNRAQQQVLHATGSVLQNYELVGAQWPAPGGRVEPTFLSNTTMESFVQESSCLGCHASARTLNTEKYVSADFLFSIRRAQPEVKEMPLIPPPTKAVTEWDKKNWRAVQRGHALAERSYELMPRYVGNKLHCGSCHLDVGRNPSSSWWVGMFADGKYETPQKFYDRINQCMQRSMNGRPLPTDGPEMAAFNAYFHWLDEQAQALGIPPQPTGMLKVEKRDGDPVRGKELFAQRCAACHSTDGSGRYESGSYYRPALWGPRSFNNLAGLGAKPEKMAGFLKHNMPFGSGGALTLQESWDLTAFLIAQPRPVKQ
;
A
#
# COMPACT_ATOMS: atom_id res chain seq x y z
N MET A 1 -41.68 36.32 -41.32
CA MET A 1 -41.05 35.14 -41.96
C MET A 1 -40.42 34.28 -40.88
N ARG A 2 -40.97 33.09 -40.66
CA ARG A 2 -40.47 32.08 -39.71
C ARG A 2 -39.24 31.40 -40.35
N PHE A 3 -38.09 31.40 -39.67
CA PHE A 3 -37.05 30.41 -39.92
C PHE A 3 -37.14 29.38 -38.79
N LEU A 4 -37.64 28.19 -39.13
CA LEU A 4 -37.60 27.02 -38.27
C LEU A 4 -36.14 26.61 -38.08
N ALA A 5 -35.62 26.74 -36.86
CA ALA A 5 -34.51 25.93 -36.40
C ALA A 5 -35.06 24.50 -36.21
N THR A 6 -34.62 23.58 -37.06
CA THR A 6 -34.91 22.15 -36.95
C THR A 6 -34.36 21.63 -35.62
N LEU A 7 -35.25 21.44 -34.65
CA LEU A 7 -35.05 20.56 -33.51
C LEU A 7 -34.81 19.15 -34.05
N LEU A 8 -33.55 18.69 -33.99
CA LEU A 8 -33.24 17.27 -34.12
C LEU A 8 -33.88 16.51 -32.95
N PRO A 9 -34.55 15.37 -33.20
CA PRO A 9 -35.23 14.63 -32.16
C PRO A 9 -34.22 13.98 -31.22
N ALA A 10 -34.58 13.90 -29.94
CA ALA A 10 -33.97 13.00 -28.99
C ALA A 10 -34.30 11.56 -29.38
N THR A 11 -33.33 10.82 -29.93
CA THR A 11 -33.11 9.35 -29.84
C THR A 11 -32.19 8.89 -30.98
N ALA A 12 -30.88 8.98 -30.76
CA ALA A 12 -29.89 8.08 -31.32
C ALA A 12 -28.67 8.19 -30.41
N LEU A 13 -28.33 7.12 -29.69
CA LEU A 13 -26.99 7.01 -29.11
C LEU A 13 -26.02 7.21 -30.28
N ALA A 14 -25.18 8.25 -30.22
CA ALA A 14 -24.09 8.39 -31.18
C ALA A 14 -23.35 7.04 -31.23
N THR A 15 -23.20 6.47 -32.41
CA THR A 15 -22.48 5.21 -32.59
C THR A 15 -21.11 5.33 -31.96
N VAL A 16 -20.84 4.57 -30.90
CA VAL A 16 -19.53 4.61 -30.23
C VAL A 16 -18.54 3.87 -31.12
N ALA A 17 -17.72 4.62 -31.85
CA ALA A 17 -16.76 4.05 -32.78
C ALA A 17 -15.54 3.52 -32.02
N LEU A 18 -15.11 2.30 -32.33
CA LEU A 18 -13.87 1.75 -31.78
C LEU A 18 -12.67 2.42 -32.46
N SER A 19 -11.70 2.87 -31.66
CA SER A 19 -10.46 3.49 -32.15
C SER A 19 -9.23 2.87 -31.50
N PRO A 20 -8.16 2.57 -32.26
CA PRO A 20 -6.87 2.16 -31.70
C PRO A 20 -6.06 3.33 -31.12
N THR A 21 -6.52 4.57 -31.33
CA THR A 21 -5.80 5.78 -30.93
C THR A 21 -6.26 6.24 -29.57
N VAL A 22 -5.33 6.34 -28.62
CA VAL A 22 -5.60 6.91 -27.29
C VAL A 22 -6.02 8.38 -27.47
N PRO A 23 -7.18 8.80 -26.94
CA PRO A 23 -7.61 10.19 -27.03
C PRO A 23 -6.65 11.11 -26.27
N THR A 24 -6.35 12.28 -26.82
CA THR A 24 -5.39 13.22 -26.19
C THR A 24 -6.03 14.11 -25.13
N ASP A 25 -7.35 14.34 -25.23
CA ASP A 25 -8.10 15.16 -24.27
C ASP A 25 -9.60 14.82 -24.29
N VAL A 26 -10.30 15.28 -23.25
CA VAL A 26 -11.77 15.21 -23.14
C VAL A 26 -12.40 16.09 -24.22
N SER A 27 -13.45 15.59 -24.88
CA SER A 27 -14.17 16.36 -25.90
C SER A 27 -14.69 17.69 -25.32
N ARG A 28 -14.30 18.82 -25.95
CA ARG A 28 -14.56 20.21 -25.50
C ARG A 28 -13.86 20.62 -24.19
N GLY A 29 -12.95 19.81 -23.66
CA GLY A 29 -12.21 20.05 -22.43
C GLY A 29 -13.06 20.03 -21.15
N LEU A 30 -12.43 20.33 -20.02
CA LEU A 30 -13.08 20.34 -18.70
C LEU A 30 -13.77 21.67 -18.32
N SER A 31 -13.70 22.70 -19.17
CA SER A 31 -14.20 24.06 -18.89
C SER A 31 -15.67 24.29 -19.27
N GLY A 32 -16.44 23.22 -19.51
CA GLY A 32 -17.85 23.33 -19.84
C GLY A 32 -18.67 23.99 -18.72
N PRO A 33 -19.70 24.79 -19.04
CA PRO A 33 -20.49 25.52 -18.04
C PRO A 33 -21.36 24.58 -17.18
N GLU A 34 -21.65 23.38 -17.66
CA GLU A 34 -22.54 22.40 -17.03
C GLU A 34 -21.77 21.14 -16.60
N ILE A 35 -21.60 20.95 -15.29
CA ILE A 35 -20.87 19.80 -14.70
C ILE A 35 -21.40 18.46 -15.23
N ARG A 36 -22.73 18.35 -15.42
CA ARG A 36 -23.36 17.12 -15.93
C ARG A 36 -23.05 16.83 -17.40
N GLU A 37 -22.78 17.85 -18.19
CA GLU A 37 -22.34 17.70 -19.58
C GLU A 37 -20.87 17.31 -19.63
N THR A 38 -20.03 18.00 -18.85
CA THR A 38 -18.62 17.67 -18.73
C THR A 38 -18.43 16.24 -18.23
N GLN A 39 -19.16 15.81 -17.20
CA GLN A 39 -19.08 14.42 -16.71
C GLN A 39 -19.41 13.40 -17.81
N ARG A 40 -20.39 13.69 -18.69
CA ARG A 40 -20.70 12.79 -19.81
C ARG A 40 -19.55 12.69 -20.81
N ALA A 41 -18.88 13.81 -21.10
CA ALA A 41 -17.72 13.82 -21.97
C ALA A 41 -16.53 13.08 -21.33
N VAL A 42 -16.35 13.20 -20.02
CA VAL A 42 -15.30 12.50 -19.26
C VAL A 42 -15.56 10.98 -19.20
N ASP A 43 -16.80 10.56 -18.98
CA ASP A 43 -17.17 9.13 -18.98
C ASP A 43 -17.01 8.51 -20.39
N ALA A 44 -17.32 9.25 -21.46
CA ALA A 44 -17.09 8.82 -22.84
C ALA A 44 -15.58 8.73 -23.16
N PHE A 45 -14.81 9.74 -22.76
CA PHE A 45 -13.36 9.75 -22.89
C PHE A 45 -12.71 8.53 -22.20
N ALA A 46 -13.18 8.15 -21.01
CA ALA A 46 -12.70 6.97 -20.31
C ALA A 46 -12.94 5.66 -21.09
N TRP A 47 -14.08 5.54 -21.78
CA TRP A 47 -14.33 4.40 -22.66
C TRP A 47 -13.43 4.41 -23.90
N ASP A 48 -13.20 5.57 -24.50
CA ASP A 48 -12.27 5.73 -25.63
C ASP A 48 -10.83 5.33 -25.23
N GLU A 49 -10.38 5.73 -24.03
CA GLU A 49 -9.10 5.30 -23.46
C GLU A 49 -9.06 3.77 -23.28
N PHE A 50 -10.08 3.20 -22.64
CA PHE A 50 -10.16 1.75 -22.41
C PHE A 50 -10.09 0.97 -23.71
N VAL A 51 -10.87 1.35 -24.73
CA VAL A 51 -10.85 0.70 -26.04
C VAL A 51 -9.47 0.82 -26.69
N ALA A 52 -8.87 2.01 -26.71
CA ALA A 52 -7.58 2.23 -27.36
C ALA A 52 -6.47 1.40 -26.73
N ILE A 53 -6.39 1.36 -25.39
CA ILE A 53 -5.32 0.63 -24.71
C ILE A 53 -5.56 -0.89 -24.68
N GLN A 54 -6.79 -1.34 -24.92
CA GLN A 54 -7.16 -2.75 -25.05
C GLN A 54 -7.03 -3.28 -26.49
N TRP A 55 -6.62 -2.45 -27.44
CA TRP A 55 -6.32 -2.92 -28.79
C TRP A 55 -5.20 -3.99 -28.76
N PRO A 56 -5.22 -5.01 -29.62
CA PRO A 56 -4.05 -5.87 -29.84
C PRO A 56 -2.78 -5.03 -30.06
N ALA A 57 -1.71 -5.35 -29.34
CA ALA A 57 -0.42 -4.68 -29.47
C ALA A 57 0.40 -5.28 -30.61
N ARG A 58 1.23 -4.44 -31.22
CA ARG A 58 2.30 -4.92 -32.11
C ARG A 58 3.31 -5.75 -31.32
N ALA A 59 3.80 -6.84 -31.92
CA ALA A 59 4.80 -7.71 -31.28
C ALA A 59 6.21 -7.09 -31.23
N ASP A 60 6.52 -6.18 -32.17
CA ASP A 60 7.82 -5.54 -32.33
C ASP A 60 7.93 -4.18 -31.62
N GLN A 61 6.80 -3.58 -31.20
CA GLN A 61 6.77 -2.24 -30.66
C GLN A 61 5.83 -2.11 -29.46
N ARG A 62 6.42 -1.83 -28.29
CA ARG A 62 5.66 -1.57 -27.06
C ARG A 62 4.83 -0.30 -27.19
N GLY A 63 3.62 -0.35 -26.65
CA GLY A 63 2.70 0.78 -26.55
C GLY A 63 1.99 1.15 -27.85
N VAL A 64 2.14 0.34 -28.91
CA VAL A 64 1.55 0.63 -30.22
C VAL A 64 0.53 -0.44 -30.60
N ALA A 65 -0.66 0.01 -31.00
CA ALA A 65 -1.73 -0.85 -31.49
C ALA A 65 -1.37 -1.47 -32.85
N ASP A 66 -1.69 -2.75 -33.02
CA ASP A 66 -1.64 -3.42 -34.31
C ASP A 66 -2.94 -3.15 -35.07
N THR A 67 -2.93 -2.11 -35.89
CA THR A 67 -4.10 -1.68 -36.68
C THR A 67 -4.46 -2.65 -37.81
N ASN A 68 -3.64 -3.66 -38.07
CA ASN A 68 -3.96 -4.73 -39.01
C ASN A 68 -4.79 -5.84 -38.36
N LYS A 69 -4.91 -5.85 -37.02
CA LYS A 69 -5.75 -6.79 -36.29
C LYS A 69 -7.07 -6.14 -35.91
N PRO A 70 -8.19 -6.86 -36.04
CA PRO A 70 -9.46 -6.38 -35.54
C PRO A 70 -9.44 -6.27 -34.01
N PHE A 71 -10.26 -5.37 -33.49
CA PHE A 71 -10.50 -5.29 -32.04
C PHE A 71 -11.00 -6.65 -31.52
N GLY A 72 -10.50 -7.08 -30.37
CA GLY A 72 -10.81 -8.39 -29.79
C GLY A 72 -9.90 -9.55 -30.24
N ALA A 73 -9.07 -9.37 -31.26
CA ALA A 73 -8.12 -10.42 -31.69
C ALA A 73 -7.18 -10.86 -30.55
N GLU A 74 -6.67 -12.09 -30.64
CA GLU A 74 -5.73 -12.63 -29.66
C GLU A 74 -4.39 -11.87 -29.62
N GLY A 75 -3.73 -11.94 -28.47
CA GLY A 75 -2.43 -11.31 -28.21
C GLY A 75 -2.47 -10.38 -27.01
N LEU A 76 -1.30 -9.79 -26.72
CA LEU A 76 -1.16 -8.76 -25.69
C LEU A 76 -1.94 -7.51 -26.11
N ARG A 77 -2.49 -6.81 -25.13
CA ARG A 77 -3.13 -5.51 -25.28
C ARG A 77 -2.06 -4.42 -25.20
N VAL A 78 -2.30 -3.25 -25.80
CA VAL A 78 -1.33 -2.14 -25.85
C VAL A 78 -0.75 -1.84 -24.46
N TRP A 79 -1.58 -1.68 -23.43
CA TRP A 79 -1.11 -1.38 -22.08
C TRP A 79 -0.28 -2.50 -21.44
N GLU A 80 -0.47 -3.75 -21.84
CA GLU A 80 0.27 -4.91 -21.29
C GLU A 80 1.71 -4.98 -21.80
N THR A 81 2.05 -4.16 -22.79
CA THR A 81 3.42 -4.00 -23.28
C THR A 81 4.16 -2.84 -22.60
N TRP A 82 3.45 -2.02 -21.83
CA TRP A 82 4.03 -0.91 -21.08
C TRP A 82 4.93 -1.38 -19.94
N LYS A 83 5.84 -0.51 -19.48
CA LYS A 83 6.80 -0.86 -18.43
C LYS A 83 6.15 -0.94 -17.06
N THR A 84 6.54 -1.97 -16.33
CA THR A 84 6.21 -2.14 -14.92
C THR A 84 7.15 -1.31 -14.04
N PRO A 85 6.76 -0.94 -12.81
CA PRO A 85 7.70 -0.33 -11.86
C PRO A 85 8.95 -1.19 -11.58
N GLY A 86 8.86 -2.52 -11.69
CA GLY A 86 10.03 -3.41 -11.53
C GLY A 86 11.06 -3.26 -12.64
N GLU A 87 10.64 -2.86 -13.85
CA GLU A 87 11.56 -2.52 -14.95
C GLU A 87 12.18 -1.11 -14.82
N ILE A 88 11.60 -0.25 -13.97
CA ILE A 88 11.95 1.18 -13.86
C ILE A 88 12.82 1.43 -12.62
N PHE A 89 12.39 0.93 -11.47
CA PHE A 89 13.01 1.19 -10.18
C PHE A 89 13.94 0.05 -9.80
N LEU A 90 15.11 0.04 -10.42
CA LEU A 90 16.10 -1.01 -10.24
C LEU A 90 16.90 -0.83 -8.94
N ARG A 91 17.45 -1.93 -8.44
CA ARG A 91 18.27 -1.97 -7.23
C ARG A 91 19.37 -0.91 -7.27
N GLY A 92 19.53 -0.16 -6.18
CA GLY A 92 20.56 0.87 -6.06
C GLY A 92 20.34 2.11 -6.93
N GLY A 93 19.16 2.27 -7.54
CA GLY A 93 18.88 3.37 -8.47
C GLY A 93 19.60 3.21 -9.81
N ALA A 94 19.84 1.97 -10.25
CA ALA A 94 20.42 1.70 -11.56
C ALA A 94 19.50 2.21 -12.68
N GLU A 95 20.11 2.68 -13.77
CA GLU A 95 19.34 3.19 -14.91
C GLU A 95 18.52 2.07 -15.56
N PRO A 96 17.20 2.26 -15.77
CA PRO A 96 16.37 1.26 -16.41
C PRO A 96 16.70 1.13 -17.90
N LEU A 97 16.50 -0.08 -18.43
CA LEU A 97 16.62 -0.35 -19.87
C LEU A 97 15.67 0.55 -20.69
N PRO A 98 16.04 0.92 -21.95
CA PRO A 98 15.23 1.80 -22.78
C PRO A 98 13.81 1.26 -23.03
N TRP A 99 12.92 2.12 -23.53
CA TRP A 99 11.54 1.74 -23.85
C TRP A 99 11.49 0.51 -24.76
N SER A 100 12.32 0.48 -25.79
CA SER A 100 12.42 -0.61 -26.78
C SER A 100 12.94 -1.95 -26.25
N ALA A 101 13.35 -2.04 -24.98
CA ALA A 101 13.84 -3.30 -24.41
C ALA A 101 12.75 -4.39 -24.47
N PRO A 102 13.11 -5.67 -24.73
CA PRO A 102 12.16 -6.78 -24.76
C PRO A 102 11.31 -6.86 -23.49
N LEU A 103 10.10 -7.41 -23.61
CA LEU A 103 9.25 -7.70 -22.44
C LEU A 103 9.94 -8.72 -21.52
N PRO A 104 9.76 -8.60 -20.20
CA PRO A 104 10.18 -9.65 -19.27
C PRO A 104 9.60 -11.01 -19.68
N HIS A 105 10.38 -12.09 -19.53
CA HIS A 105 9.95 -13.45 -19.87
C HIS A 105 8.73 -13.92 -19.05
N GLU A 106 8.59 -13.43 -17.82
CA GLU A 106 7.49 -13.77 -16.92
C GLU A 106 6.70 -12.51 -16.54
N ARG A 107 5.37 -12.61 -16.52
CA ARG A 107 4.50 -11.57 -15.98
C ARG A 107 4.21 -11.87 -14.51
N GLU A 108 4.95 -11.22 -13.63
CA GLU A 108 4.77 -11.35 -12.19
C GLU A 108 3.67 -10.43 -11.66
N LEU A 109 2.76 -10.97 -10.86
CA LEU A 109 1.71 -10.20 -10.18
C LEU A 109 1.90 -10.23 -8.65
N THR A 110 1.51 -9.14 -7.98
CA THR A 110 1.73 -8.94 -6.53
C THR A 110 0.41 -8.87 -5.75
N ASP A 111 0.39 -9.20 -4.46
CA ASP A 111 -0.81 -9.15 -3.60
C ASP A 111 -0.86 -7.92 -2.68
N ASN A 112 0.15 -7.05 -2.72
CA ASN A 112 0.35 -5.98 -1.72
C ASN A 112 -0.07 -4.57 -2.18
N LEU A 113 -0.94 -4.47 -3.20
CA LEU A 113 -1.37 -3.20 -3.78
C LEU A 113 -2.84 -2.85 -3.54
N GLN A 114 -3.54 -3.61 -2.69
CA GLN A 114 -4.95 -3.38 -2.40
C GLN A 114 -5.16 -2.19 -1.47
N ALA A 115 -6.14 -1.32 -1.77
CA ALA A 115 -6.52 -0.25 -0.85
C ALA A 115 -7.41 -0.83 0.26
N VAL A 116 -7.06 -0.54 1.51
CA VAL A 116 -7.75 -1.06 2.70
C VAL A 116 -8.15 0.06 3.64
N GLN A 117 -9.25 -0.17 4.36
CA GLN A 117 -9.62 0.67 5.49
C GLN A 117 -8.53 0.51 6.56
N SER A 118 -8.23 1.60 7.24
CA SER A 118 -7.47 1.59 8.47
C SER A 118 -8.34 1.08 9.64
N ASP A 119 -9.09 0.00 9.45
CA ASP A 119 -9.97 -0.58 10.46
C ASP A 119 -9.35 -1.80 11.16
N GLY A 120 -8.16 -2.19 10.73
CA GLY A 120 -7.25 -2.96 11.56
C GLY A 120 -7.43 -4.47 11.53
N THR A 121 -8.11 -5.00 10.51
CA THR A 121 -8.44 -6.42 10.47
C THR A 121 -7.24 -7.26 10.00
N LEU A 122 -6.67 -7.12 8.79
CA LEU A 122 -5.69 -8.10 8.24
C LEU A 122 -4.69 -7.50 7.19
N PRO A 123 -3.68 -8.24 6.66
CA PRO A 123 -2.77 -7.75 5.60
C PRO A 123 -3.52 -7.63 4.28
N ALA A 124 -3.59 -6.46 3.66
CA ALA A 124 -4.47 -6.12 2.52
C ALA A 124 -4.61 -7.15 1.38
N THR A 125 -5.43 -8.19 1.56
CA THR A 125 -5.71 -9.22 0.57
C THR A 125 -7.21 -9.29 0.31
N LEU A 126 -7.58 -9.20 -0.96
CA LEU A 126 -8.90 -9.58 -1.44
C LEU A 126 -8.83 -11.04 -1.89
N THR A 127 -9.80 -11.85 -1.49
CA THR A 127 -9.89 -13.27 -1.81
C THR A 127 -11.24 -13.54 -2.46
N ASP A 128 -11.23 -14.24 -3.59
CA ASP A 128 -12.44 -14.60 -4.32
C ASP A 128 -13.23 -15.72 -3.64
N ARG A 129 -14.38 -16.07 -4.23
CA ARG A 129 -15.28 -17.12 -3.74
C ARG A 129 -14.65 -18.52 -3.65
N PHE A 130 -13.55 -18.76 -4.35
CA PHE A 130 -12.84 -20.04 -4.38
C PHE A 130 -11.64 -20.07 -3.42
N GLY A 131 -11.36 -18.97 -2.72
CA GLY A 131 -10.22 -18.87 -1.82
C GLY A 131 -8.94 -18.41 -2.53
N HIS A 132 -9.03 -17.94 -3.78
CA HIS A 132 -7.89 -17.39 -4.49
C HIS A 132 -7.69 -15.92 -4.16
N VAL A 133 -6.48 -15.57 -3.71
CA VAL A 133 -6.12 -14.18 -3.45
C VAL A 133 -6.00 -13.43 -4.79
N VAL A 134 -6.56 -12.23 -4.87
CA VAL A 134 -6.47 -11.33 -6.02
C VAL A 134 -5.06 -10.75 -6.11
N ARG A 135 -4.53 -10.63 -7.33
CA ARG A 135 -3.21 -10.08 -7.62
C ARG A 135 -3.32 -8.81 -8.44
N TYR A 136 -2.28 -7.98 -8.37
CA TYR A 136 -2.25 -6.65 -8.93
C TYR A 136 -0.97 -6.40 -9.70
N GLU A 137 -1.05 -5.53 -10.70
CA GLU A 137 0.11 -4.93 -11.35
C GLU A 137 -0.15 -3.45 -11.65
N ILE A 138 0.94 -2.72 -11.86
CA ILE A 138 0.93 -1.33 -12.32
C ILE A 138 1.80 -1.25 -13.57
N ARG A 139 1.37 -0.47 -14.56
CA ARG A 139 2.19 -0.18 -15.75
C ARG A 139 2.10 1.29 -16.11
N VAL A 140 3.14 1.81 -16.76
CA VAL A 140 3.23 3.20 -17.20
C VAL A 140 3.61 3.30 -18.66
N ASN A 141 2.95 4.20 -19.40
CA ASN A 141 3.21 4.37 -20.82
C ASN A 141 4.58 5.02 -21.10
N GLN A 142 4.93 5.11 -22.38
CA GLN A 142 6.23 5.63 -22.80
C GLN A 142 6.47 7.06 -22.35
N VAL A 143 5.47 7.93 -22.49
CA VAL A 143 5.54 9.35 -22.10
C VAL A 143 5.95 9.51 -20.63
N LEU A 144 5.29 8.77 -19.75
CA LEU A 144 5.57 8.78 -18.31
C LEU A 144 6.94 8.15 -18.00
N PHE A 145 7.28 7.02 -18.65
CA PHE A 145 8.58 6.37 -18.50
C PHE A 145 9.74 7.29 -18.92
N ASP A 146 9.64 7.95 -20.06
CA ASP A 146 10.67 8.85 -20.59
C ASP A 146 10.87 10.04 -19.67
N TYR A 147 9.80 10.56 -19.05
CA TYR A 147 9.91 11.59 -18.00
C TYR A 147 10.67 11.06 -16.78
N LEU A 148 10.30 9.90 -16.24
CA LEU A 148 10.98 9.30 -15.08
C LEU A 148 12.47 9.06 -15.36
N ARG A 149 12.81 8.56 -16.54
CA ARG A 149 14.19 8.25 -16.94
C ARG A 149 15.02 9.52 -17.18
N SER A 150 14.51 10.48 -17.94
CA SER A 150 15.21 11.75 -18.23
C SER A 150 15.51 12.58 -16.98
N HIS A 151 14.59 12.60 -16.01
CA HIS A 151 14.75 13.30 -14.73
C HIS A 151 15.43 12.43 -13.66
N LYS A 152 15.85 11.20 -14.01
CA LYS A 152 16.50 10.23 -13.11
C LYS A 152 15.69 9.93 -11.85
N LEU A 153 14.38 10.06 -11.91
CA LEU A 153 13.48 9.81 -10.80
C LEU A 153 13.38 8.33 -10.43
N TYR A 154 14.01 7.42 -11.18
CA TYR A 154 14.21 6.03 -10.76
C TYR A 154 15.26 5.87 -9.65
N ASP A 155 16.06 6.91 -9.36
CA ASP A 155 17.09 6.92 -8.33
C ASP A 155 16.62 7.72 -7.09
N SER A 156 16.64 7.07 -5.93
CA SER A 156 16.29 7.73 -4.66
C SER A 156 17.11 8.99 -4.35
N ARG A 157 18.38 9.05 -4.76
CA ARG A 157 19.26 10.20 -4.52
C ARG A 157 18.76 11.42 -5.26
N GLN A 158 18.28 11.24 -6.49
CA GLN A 158 17.72 12.31 -7.30
C GLN A 158 16.35 12.74 -6.79
N GLN A 159 15.52 11.79 -6.36
CA GLN A 159 14.24 12.13 -5.73
C GLN A 159 14.38 12.92 -4.43
N ARG A 160 15.45 12.69 -3.65
CA ARG A 160 15.70 13.41 -2.39
C ARG A 160 15.97 14.90 -2.61
N VAL A 161 16.52 15.26 -3.77
CA VAL A 161 16.84 16.65 -4.13
C VAL A 161 15.86 17.25 -5.15
N ALA A 162 14.93 16.46 -5.69
CA ALA A 162 13.92 16.95 -6.61
C ALA A 162 13.07 18.05 -5.97
N GLU A 163 12.90 19.17 -6.69
CA GLU A 163 12.12 20.31 -6.22
C GLU A 163 10.65 20.25 -6.65
N SER A 164 10.38 19.62 -7.80
CA SER A 164 9.05 19.41 -8.35
C SER A 164 9.01 18.17 -9.23
N VAL A 165 7.86 17.51 -9.27
CA VAL A 165 7.53 16.49 -10.27
C VAL A 165 6.25 16.94 -10.95
N ARG A 166 6.27 17.00 -12.28
CA ARG A 166 5.11 17.34 -13.11
C ARG A 166 5.21 16.57 -14.41
N TYR A 167 4.42 15.51 -14.52
CA TYR A 167 4.39 14.70 -15.73
C TYR A 167 3.83 15.50 -16.91
N PRO A 168 4.25 15.20 -18.16
CA PRO A 168 3.74 15.86 -19.35
C PRO A 168 2.35 15.33 -19.75
N ASP A 169 1.67 16.08 -20.61
CA ASP A 169 0.41 15.65 -21.22
C ASP A 169 0.63 14.34 -22.00
N GLY A 170 -0.38 13.46 -21.95
CA GLY A 170 -0.30 12.10 -22.49
C GLY A 170 0.42 11.11 -21.57
N ALA A 171 0.92 11.53 -20.39
CA ALA A 171 1.38 10.57 -19.38
C ALA A 171 0.21 9.71 -18.91
N MET A 172 0.40 8.39 -18.89
CA MET A 172 -0.61 7.43 -18.44
C MET A 172 -0.04 6.38 -17.50
N ALA A 173 -0.83 6.00 -16.52
CA ALA A 173 -0.59 4.82 -15.70
C ALA A 173 -1.86 3.97 -15.62
N VAL A 174 -1.66 2.66 -15.50
CA VAL A 174 -2.75 1.70 -15.25
C VAL A 174 -2.43 0.87 -14.03
N LYS A 175 -3.47 0.50 -13.29
CA LYS A 175 -3.41 -0.49 -12.21
C LYS A 175 -4.47 -1.55 -12.49
N ALA A 176 -4.07 -2.80 -12.57
CA ALA A 176 -4.96 -3.92 -12.89
C ALA A 176 -5.03 -4.90 -11.73
N SER A 177 -6.22 -5.47 -11.51
CA SER A 177 -6.51 -6.54 -10.54
C SER A 177 -6.91 -7.80 -11.29
N TRP A 178 -6.42 -8.94 -10.81
CA TRP A 178 -6.46 -10.23 -11.49
C TRP A 178 -6.85 -11.32 -10.50
N ARG A 179 -7.75 -12.22 -10.89
CA ARG A 179 -8.05 -13.43 -10.12
C ARG A 179 -7.61 -14.69 -10.87
N GLU A 180 -7.27 -15.73 -10.13
CA GLU A 180 -7.07 -17.07 -10.71
C GLU A 180 -8.42 -17.59 -11.21
N LEU A 181 -8.46 -18.16 -12.41
CA LEU A 181 -9.68 -18.66 -13.02
C LEU A 181 -9.85 -20.16 -12.81
N GLU A 182 -11.07 -20.58 -12.54
CA GLU A 182 -11.47 -21.98 -12.57
C GLU A 182 -11.59 -22.47 -14.03
N PRO A 183 -11.42 -23.80 -14.27
CA PRO A 183 -11.64 -24.37 -15.59
C PRO A 183 -13.04 -24.05 -16.14
N GLY A 184 -13.11 -23.48 -17.35
CA GLY A 184 -14.35 -23.12 -18.01
C GLY A 184 -14.73 -21.64 -17.89
N GLU A 185 -14.07 -20.87 -17.02
CA GLU A 185 -14.33 -19.43 -16.90
C GLU A 185 -13.66 -18.62 -18.03
N GLU A 186 -12.68 -19.17 -18.74
CA GLU A 186 -11.79 -18.41 -19.62
C GLU A 186 -12.48 -17.61 -20.73
N ALA A 187 -13.60 -18.12 -21.25
CA ALA A 187 -14.35 -17.46 -22.32
C ALA A 187 -15.00 -16.14 -21.88
N HIS A 188 -15.04 -15.86 -20.57
CA HIS A 188 -15.68 -14.68 -20.00
C HIS A 188 -14.70 -13.58 -19.59
N TYR A 189 -13.39 -13.86 -19.52
CA TYR A 189 -12.39 -12.91 -19.04
C TYR A 189 -11.32 -12.61 -20.08
N LEU A 190 -10.71 -11.42 -20.01
CA LEU A 190 -9.40 -11.21 -20.59
C LEU A 190 -8.38 -12.01 -19.78
N THR A 191 -7.79 -13.05 -20.38
CA THR A 191 -6.95 -14.03 -19.68
C THR A 191 -5.46 -13.89 -19.95
N ARG A 192 -4.62 -14.20 -18.96
CA ARG A 192 -3.16 -14.22 -19.07
C ARG A 192 -2.54 -15.32 -18.23
N GLU A 193 -1.50 -15.96 -18.75
CA GLU A 193 -0.60 -16.79 -17.96
C GLU A 193 0.36 -15.88 -17.18
N CYS A 194 0.27 -15.92 -15.85
CA CYS A 194 1.03 -15.06 -14.95
C CYS A 194 1.78 -15.90 -13.91
N VAL A 195 2.87 -15.34 -13.40
CA VAL A 195 3.60 -15.88 -12.25
C VAL A 195 3.09 -15.21 -10.98
N VAL A 196 2.66 -16.01 -10.02
CA VAL A 196 2.19 -15.58 -8.71
C VAL A 196 3.06 -16.16 -7.60
N PHE A 197 3.11 -15.45 -6.47
CA PHE A 197 3.77 -15.92 -5.25
C PHE A 197 2.69 -16.33 -4.23
N ASP A 198 2.85 -17.52 -3.64
CA ASP A 198 2.02 -17.95 -2.52
C ASP A 198 2.55 -17.27 -1.25
N THR A 199 1.93 -16.19 -0.79
CA THR A 199 2.38 -15.50 0.43
C THR A 199 1.88 -16.27 1.66
N LYS A 200 2.81 -16.78 2.49
CA LYS A 200 2.48 -17.37 3.80
C LYS A 200 3.15 -16.54 4.90
N ASN A 201 2.36 -16.05 5.85
CA ASN A 201 2.84 -15.26 7.00
C ASN A 201 3.72 -14.05 6.60
N GLY A 202 3.39 -13.39 5.49
CA GLY A 202 4.15 -12.24 4.98
C GLY A 202 5.51 -12.57 4.35
N ARG A 203 5.81 -13.85 4.09
CA ARG A 203 6.99 -14.28 3.32
C ARG A 203 6.56 -14.78 1.94
N ALA A 204 7.26 -14.34 0.90
CA ALA A 204 7.05 -14.81 -0.46
C ALA A 204 7.33 -16.31 -0.55
N GLY A 205 6.32 -17.10 -0.90
CA GLY A 205 6.45 -18.53 -1.13
C GLY A 205 6.92 -18.86 -2.55
N ARG A 206 6.64 -20.09 -2.99
CA ARG A 206 7.10 -20.61 -4.27
C ARG A 206 6.38 -19.90 -5.43
N LYS A 207 7.13 -19.59 -6.50
CA LYS A 207 6.58 -19.12 -7.78
C LYS A 207 5.69 -20.19 -8.41
N ARG A 208 4.51 -19.80 -8.90
CA ARG A 208 3.61 -20.65 -9.67
C ARG A 208 3.08 -19.93 -10.90
N LYS A 209 2.95 -20.65 -12.01
CA LYS A 209 2.21 -20.17 -13.17
C LYS A 209 0.72 -20.45 -12.98
N ARG A 210 -0.10 -19.46 -13.29
CA ARG A 210 -1.56 -19.48 -13.17
C ARG A 210 -2.20 -18.75 -14.33
N LYS A 211 -3.33 -19.26 -14.78
CA LYS A 211 -4.21 -18.53 -15.68
C LYS A 211 -5.04 -17.55 -14.86
N MET A 212 -4.85 -16.27 -15.17
CA MET A 212 -5.48 -15.17 -14.46
C MET A 212 -6.48 -14.45 -15.37
N GLY A 213 -7.62 -14.03 -14.83
CA GLY A 213 -8.60 -13.19 -15.49
C GLY A 213 -8.56 -11.76 -14.94
N LEU A 214 -8.60 -10.76 -15.83
CA LEU A 214 -8.70 -9.35 -15.44
C LEU A 214 -10.07 -9.11 -14.79
N VAL A 215 -10.10 -8.55 -13.58
CA VAL A 215 -11.34 -8.27 -12.84
C VAL A 215 -11.53 -6.79 -12.49
N GLY A 216 -10.48 -5.98 -12.61
CA GLY A 216 -10.55 -4.53 -12.43
C GLY A 216 -9.38 -3.81 -13.08
N LEU A 217 -9.61 -2.58 -13.54
CA LEU A 217 -8.60 -1.76 -14.21
C LEU A 217 -8.84 -0.28 -13.89
N HIS A 218 -7.86 0.36 -13.27
CA HIS A 218 -7.76 1.81 -13.20
C HIS A 218 -6.94 2.32 -14.38
N ILE A 219 -7.42 3.39 -15.01
CA ILE A 219 -6.72 4.13 -16.05
C ILE A 219 -6.63 5.57 -15.57
N VAL A 220 -5.43 6.13 -15.58
CA VAL A 220 -5.21 7.54 -15.30
C VAL A 220 -4.42 8.16 -16.43
N GLN A 221 -4.88 9.32 -16.91
CA GLN A 221 -4.21 10.07 -17.96
C GLN A 221 -4.16 11.55 -17.63
N LYS A 222 -3.00 12.16 -17.90
CA LYS A 222 -2.84 13.62 -17.88
C LYS A 222 -3.15 14.17 -19.26
N THR A 223 -4.02 15.17 -19.34
CA THR A 223 -4.41 15.81 -20.60
C THR A 223 -4.20 17.32 -20.53
N PRO A 224 -4.16 18.03 -21.67
CA PRO A 224 -4.04 19.49 -21.68
C PRO A 224 -5.11 20.19 -20.83
N SER A 225 -6.38 19.72 -20.90
CA SER A 225 -7.48 20.28 -20.10
C SER A 225 -7.57 19.72 -18.67
N ALA A 226 -6.91 18.60 -18.36
CA ALA A 226 -6.92 17.92 -17.06
C ALA A 226 -5.51 17.76 -16.46
N PRO A 227 -4.86 18.86 -16.02
CA PRO A 227 -3.51 18.79 -15.45
C PRO A 227 -3.45 18.06 -14.09
N GLN A 228 -4.58 17.90 -13.38
CA GLN A 228 -4.70 17.02 -12.20
C GLN A 228 -5.16 15.58 -12.53
N TRP A 229 -5.03 15.18 -13.79
CA TRP A 229 -5.38 13.87 -14.34
C TRP A 229 -6.89 13.57 -14.39
N VAL A 230 -7.30 12.77 -15.37
CA VAL A 230 -8.59 12.07 -15.41
C VAL A 230 -8.38 10.66 -14.85
N TRP A 231 -9.32 10.19 -14.03
CA TRP A 231 -9.21 8.93 -13.29
C TRP A 231 -10.40 8.03 -13.59
N ALA A 232 -10.21 7.03 -14.44
CA ALA A 232 -11.25 6.07 -14.79
C ALA A 232 -11.04 4.73 -14.07
N THR A 233 -12.14 4.07 -13.73
CA THR A 233 -12.11 2.70 -13.20
C THR A 233 -13.12 1.80 -13.90
N PHE A 234 -12.63 0.66 -14.37
CA PHE A 234 -13.39 -0.40 -15.00
C PHE A 234 -13.36 -1.66 -14.16
N GLU A 235 -14.41 -2.46 -14.24
CA GLU A 235 -14.45 -3.76 -13.60
C GLU A 235 -15.24 -4.79 -14.39
N HIS A 236 -15.04 -6.06 -14.05
CA HIS A 236 -15.79 -7.17 -14.64
C HIS A 236 -17.20 -7.26 -14.02
N ILE A 237 -18.23 -7.44 -14.84
CA ILE A 237 -19.64 -7.43 -14.40
C ILE A 237 -19.98 -8.50 -13.35
N SER A 238 -19.24 -9.62 -13.37
CA SER A 238 -19.43 -10.73 -12.42
C SER A 238 -18.65 -10.55 -11.10
N ASN A 239 -18.20 -9.34 -10.75
CA ASN A 239 -17.49 -9.14 -9.49
C ASN A 239 -18.42 -9.28 -8.27
N THR A 240 -19.54 -8.53 -8.27
CA THR A 240 -20.47 -8.46 -7.13
C THR A 240 -21.91 -8.84 -7.46
N GLU A 241 -22.23 -9.03 -8.75
CA GLU A 241 -23.59 -9.32 -9.21
C GLU A 241 -23.67 -10.68 -9.90
N GLY A 242 -24.84 -11.34 -9.79
CA GLY A 242 -25.10 -12.68 -10.32
C GLY A 242 -24.95 -13.81 -9.29
N SER A 243 -25.51 -14.99 -9.61
CA SER A 243 -25.39 -16.22 -8.80
C SER A 243 -23.95 -16.67 -8.61
N ASP A 244 -23.09 -16.30 -9.56
CA ASP A 244 -21.69 -16.71 -9.63
C ASP A 244 -20.70 -15.57 -9.41
N ALA A 245 -21.14 -14.52 -8.71
CA ALA A 245 -20.31 -13.37 -8.40
C ALA A 245 -18.99 -13.77 -7.72
N SER A 246 -17.89 -13.25 -8.27
CA SER A 246 -16.51 -13.61 -7.87
C SER A 246 -16.22 -13.29 -6.41
N PHE A 247 -16.86 -12.25 -5.85
CA PHE A 247 -16.63 -11.76 -4.50
C PHE A 247 -17.91 -11.74 -3.65
N CYS A 248 -18.88 -12.60 -3.94
CA CYS A 248 -20.07 -12.79 -3.13
C CYS A 248 -20.27 -14.30 -2.84
N PRO A 249 -19.43 -14.90 -1.98
CA PRO A 249 -19.49 -16.32 -1.71
C PRO A 249 -20.81 -16.69 -1.01
N PRO A 250 -21.37 -17.88 -1.27
CA PRO A 250 -22.51 -18.38 -0.49
C PRO A 250 -22.09 -18.57 0.98
N LEU A 251 -22.87 -18.00 1.90
CA LEU A 251 -22.76 -18.08 3.38
C LEU A 251 -21.39 -18.54 3.91
N VAL A 252 -20.48 -17.58 4.10
CA VAL A 252 -19.22 -17.78 4.83
C VAL A 252 -19.36 -17.13 6.21
N PRO A 253 -19.40 -17.90 7.32
CA PRO A 253 -19.64 -17.36 8.67
C PRO A 253 -18.69 -16.23 9.08
N GLU A 254 -17.46 -16.27 8.60
CA GLU A 254 -16.40 -15.30 8.88
C GLU A 254 -16.45 -14.06 7.96
N ALA A 255 -17.15 -14.14 6.83
CA ALA A 255 -17.18 -13.05 5.84
C ALA A 255 -18.16 -11.96 6.28
N ARG A 256 -17.61 -10.79 6.58
CA ARG A 256 -18.40 -9.57 6.81
C ARG A 256 -18.37 -8.70 5.55
N THR A 257 -19.50 -8.08 5.23
CA THR A 257 -19.63 -7.21 4.04
C THR A 257 -18.56 -6.12 4.03
N ASN A 258 -17.79 -6.07 2.94
CA ASN A 258 -16.73 -5.09 2.70
C ASN A 258 -15.70 -5.03 3.83
N LYS A 259 -15.46 -6.16 4.50
CA LYS A 259 -14.39 -6.32 5.47
C LYS A 259 -13.43 -7.40 5.04
N GLN A 260 -12.19 -7.18 5.42
CA GLN A 260 -11.12 -8.08 5.08
C GLN A 260 -11.22 -9.39 5.86
N THR A 261 -10.78 -10.47 5.23
CA THR A 261 -10.67 -11.83 5.77
C THR A 261 -9.23 -12.30 5.65
N GLU A 262 -8.89 -13.42 6.30
CA GLU A 262 -7.55 -14.01 6.22
C GLU A 262 -7.26 -14.39 4.76
N PRO A 263 -6.00 -14.30 4.30
CA PRO A 263 -5.64 -14.75 2.97
C PRO A 263 -6.12 -16.20 2.74
N GLY A 264 -6.91 -16.41 1.69
CA GLY A 264 -7.51 -17.71 1.36
C GLY A 264 -8.93 -17.93 1.92
N VAL A 265 -9.41 -17.06 2.81
CA VAL A 265 -10.82 -17.03 3.23
C VAL A 265 -11.59 -16.08 2.31
N PRO A 266 -12.64 -16.53 1.62
CA PRO A 266 -13.41 -15.69 0.71
C PRO A 266 -13.93 -14.38 1.33
N ASN A 267 -13.86 -13.28 0.59
CA ASN A 267 -14.45 -12.00 0.99
C ASN A 267 -15.89 -11.87 0.49
N LEU A 268 -16.74 -11.23 1.30
CA LEU A 268 -18.04 -10.72 0.86
C LEU A 268 -17.89 -9.23 0.49
N VAL A 269 -17.93 -8.93 -0.79
CA VAL A 269 -17.87 -7.57 -1.33
C VAL A 269 -19.22 -7.18 -1.91
N GLN A 270 -19.72 -6.02 -1.50
CA GLN A 270 -20.91 -5.39 -2.05
C GLN A 270 -20.58 -3.97 -2.47
N ARG A 271 -21.05 -3.58 -3.66
CA ARG A 271 -20.95 -2.20 -4.13
C ARG A 271 -21.79 -1.28 -3.24
N LEU A 272 -21.16 -0.30 -2.60
CA LEU A 272 -21.87 0.68 -1.76
C LEU A 272 -22.52 1.79 -2.59
N SER A 273 -21.82 2.27 -3.61
CA SER A 273 -22.31 3.34 -4.50
C SER A 273 -22.79 2.75 -5.83
N PRO A 274 -24.11 2.76 -6.13
CA PRO A 274 -24.63 2.19 -7.36
C PRO A 274 -24.22 3.01 -8.59
N LEU A 275 -24.12 2.33 -9.75
CA LEU A 275 -23.83 3.00 -11.01
C LEU A 275 -24.97 3.96 -11.41
N ARG A 276 -24.61 5.18 -11.77
CA ARG A 276 -25.56 6.20 -12.26
C ARG A 276 -26.32 5.67 -13.48
N ALA A 277 -27.61 5.99 -13.59
CA ALA A 277 -28.46 5.48 -14.67
C ALA A 277 -27.90 5.76 -16.08
N ARG A 278 -27.39 6.98 -16.31
CA ARG A 278 -26.77 7.37 -17.58
C ARG A 278 -25.45 6.66 -17.87
N LEU A 279 -24.67 6.37 -16.83
CA LEU A 279 -23.44 5.58 -16.98
C LEU A 279 -23.78 4.14 -17.39
N ARG A 280 -24.85 3.57 -16.82
CA ARG A 280 -25.36 2.26 -17.24
C ARG A 280 -25.85 2.26 -18.70
N GLU A 281 -26.45 3.35 -19.18
CA GLU A 281 -26.81 3.50 -20.60
C GLU A 281 -25.58 3.50 -21.50
N LEU A 282 -24.54 4.27 -21.14
CA LEU A 282 -23.27 4.31 -21.85
C LEU A 282 -22.58 2.93 -21.85
N ASN A 283 -22.51 2.26 -20.71
CA ASN A 283 -21.97 0.90 -20.59
C ASN A 283 -22.70 -0.07 -21.51
N ARG A 284 -24.05 -0.09 -21.50
CA ARG A 284 -24.83 -0.96 -22.39
C ARG A 284 -24.55 -0.67 -23.87
N ALA A 285 -24.48 0.60 -24.26
CA ALA A 285 -24.18 0.98 -25.64
C ALA A 285 -22.80 0.48 -26.06
N GLN A 286 -21.78 0.66 -25.21
CA GLN A 286 -20.43 0.20 -25.49
C GLN A 286 -20.34 -1.34 -25.52
N GLN A 287 -20.95 -2.02 -24.55
CA GLN A 287 -20.96 -3.48 -24.48
C GLN A 287 -21.62 -4.10 -25.71
N GLN A 288 -22.66 -3.46 -26.28
CA GLN A 288 -23.26 -3.89 -27.56
C GLN A 288 -22.26 -3.80 -28.72
N VAL A 289 -21.48 -2.72 -28.79
CA VAL A 289 -20.41 -2.57 -29.80
C VAL A 289 -19.32 -3.64 -29.60
N LEU A 290 -18.88 -3.87 -28.37
CA LEU A 290 -17.87 -4.88 -28.05
C LEU A 290 -18.38 -6.30 -28.33
N HIS A 291 -19.65 -6.58 -28.04
CA HIS A 291 -20.30 -7.85 -28.36
C HIS A 291 -20.30 -8.11 -29.87
N ALA A 292 -20.58 -7.09 -30.69
CA ALA A 292 -20.54 -7.22 -32.15
C ALA A 292 -19.15 -7.58 -32.71
N THR A 293 -18.09 -7.31 -31.94
CA THR A 293 -16.70 -7.73 -32.26
C THR A 293 -16.32 -9.12 -31.70
N GLY A 294 -17.20 -9.75 -30.91
CA GLY A 294 -16.92 -11.04 -30.25
C GLY A 294 -15.91 -10.95 -29.10
N SER A 295 -15.74 -9.77 -28.48
CA SER A 295 -14.48 -9.40 -27.83
C SER A 295 -14.19 -9.89 -26.40
N VAL A 296 -14.95 -10.66 -25.64
CA VAL A 296 -14.81 -10.80 -24.14
C VAL A 296 -14.90 -9.50 -23.32
N LEU A 297 -14.39 -8.37 -23.82
CA LEU A 297 -14.42 -7.07 -23.18
C LEU A 297 -15.85 -6.51 -23.03
N GLN A 298 -16.86 -7.09 -23.70
CA GLN A 298 -18.28 -6.83 -23.39
C GLN A 298 -18.66 -7.17 -21.95
N ASN A 299 -17.89 -8.00 -21.25
CA ASN A 299 -18.13 -8.36 -19.85
C ASN A 299 -17.51 -7.36 -18.85
N TYR A 300 -17.09 -6.18 -19.33
CA TYR A 300 -16.50 -5.13 -18.50
C TYR A 300 -17.35 -3.86 -18.59
N GLU A 301 -17.29 -3.06 -17.54
CA GLU A 301 -18.06 -1.82 -17.47
C GLU A 301 -17.29 -0.69 -16.78
N LEU A 302 -17.56 0.55 -17.19
CA LEU A 302 -17.05 1.74 -16.51
C LEU A 302 -17.85 1.94 -15.21
N VAL A 303 -17.14 2.02 -14.10
CA VAL A 303 -17.72 2.36 -12.78
C VAL A 303 -17.87 3.88 -12.65
N GLY A 304 -16.99 4.63 -13.29
CA GLY A 304 -17.04 6.08 -13.44
C GLY A 304 -15.67 6.67 -13.71
N ALA A 305 -15.64 7.94 -14.11
CA ALA A 305 -14.41 8.70 -14.29
C ALA A 305 -14.41 9.98 -13.44
N GLN A 306 -13.35 10.19 -12.67
CA GLN A 306 -13.18 11.33 -11.76
C GLN A 306 -12.24 12.38 -12.35
N TRP A 307 -12.61 13.65 -12.19
CA TRP A 307 -11.89 14.80 -12.72
C TRP A 307 -12.00 16.02 -11.78
N PRO A 308 -11.06 16.98 -11.86
CA PRO A 308 -11.09 18.21 -11.07
C PRO A 308 -12.15 19.19 -11.64
N ALA A 309 -13.28 19.33 -10.95
CA ALA A 309 -14.33 20.26 -11.32
C ALA A 309 -14.04 21.70 -10.86
N PRO A 310 -14.66 22.72 -11.49
CA PRO A 310 -14.50 24.11 -11.08
C PRO A 310 -14.77 24.33 -9.58
N GLY A 311 -14.03 25.26 -8.98
CA GLY A 311 -14.14 25.57 -7.55
C GLY A 311 -13.37 24.61 -6.64
N GLY A 312 -12.42 23.83 -7.16
CA GLY A 312 -11.57 22.92 -6.38
C GLY A 312 -12.28 21.64 -5.93
N ARG A 313 -13.43 21.32 -6.52
CA ARG A 313 -14.18 20.09 -6.28
C ARG A 313 -13.62 18.95 -7.14
N VAL A 314 -13.93 17.73 -6.76
CA VAL A 314 -13.72 16.53 -7.58
C VAL A 314 -15.06 15.93 -7.92
N GLU A 315 -15.26 15.58 -9.18
CA GLU A 315 -16.52 14.99 -9.66
C GLU A 315 -16.23 13.65 -10.34
N PRO A 316 -16.91 12.56 -9.91
CA PRO A 316 -17.75 12.49 -8.73
C PRO A 316 -16.95 12.57 -7.42
N THR A 317 -17.59 12.95 -6.31
CA THR A 317 -16.93 13.01 -4.99
C THR A 317 -16.28 11.69 -4.58
N PHE A 318 -17.01 10.59 -4.73
CA PHE A 318 -16.54 9.24 -4.44
C PHE A 318 -16.47 8.42 -5.72
N LEU A 319 -15.41 7.63 -5.85
CA LEU A 319 -15.20 6.70 -6.95
C LEU A 319 -14.37 5.51 -6.43
N SER A 320 -14.96 4.32 -6.46
CA SER A 320 -14.35 3.11 -5.93
C SER A 320 -14.62 1.89 -6.81
N ASN A 321 -13.59 1.10 -7.06
CA ASN A 321 -13.69 -0.20 -7.71
C ASN A 321 -13.91 -1.29 -6.67
N THR A 322 -14.77 -2.26 -6.97
CA THR A 322 -15.08 -3.37 -6.06
C THR A 322 -13.87 -4.27 -5.78
N THR A 323 -12.82 -4.20 -6.60
CA THR A 323 -11.60 -5.03 -6.47
C THR A 323 -10.34 -4.24 -6.12
N MET A 324 -10.35 -2.90 -6.17
CA MET A 324 -9.20 -2.05 -5.80
C MET A 324 -9.40 -1.33 -4.47
N GLU A 325 -10.64 -0.89 -4.20
CA GLU A 325 -11.06 -0.18 -3.00
C GLU A 325 -12.13 -0.97 -2.24
N SER A 326 -12.11 -2.32 -2.33
CA SER A 326 -13.15 -3.21 -1.77
C SER A 326 -13.56 -2.85 -0.35
N PHE A 327 -12.57 -2.44 0.45
CA PHE A 327 -12.70 -2.14 1.87
C PHE A 327 -12.72 -0.63 2.18
N VAL A 328 -12.60 0.26 1.18
CA VAL A 328 -12.59 1.74 1.28
C VAL A 328 -13.44 2.39 0.19
N GLN A 329 -14.67 1.91 -0.01
CA GLN A 329 -15.49 2.35 -1.15
C GLN A 329 -15.99 3.80 -1.06
N GLU A 330 -15.98 4.42 0.11
CA GLU A 330 -16.27 5.86 0.30
C GLU A 330 -14.99 6.71 0.15
N SER A 331 -14.22 6.48 -0.90
CA SER A 331 -12.96 7.18 -1.18
C SER A 331 -12.97 7.93 -2.51
N SER A 332 -12.06 8.90 -2.63
CA SER A 332 -11.79 9.66 -3.86
C SER A 332 -10.41 9.27 -4.39
N CYS A 333 -10.30 8.98 -5.69
CA CYS A 333 -9.02 8.69 -6.34
C CYS A 333 -8.05 9.88 -6.21
N LEU A 334 -8.46 11.09 -6.63
CA LEU A 334 -7.65 12.30 -6.48
C LEU A 334 -7.35 12.58 -5.00
N GLY A 335 -8.33 12.45 -4.12
CA GLY A 335 -8.13 12.70 -2.68
C GLY A 335 -7.09 11.77 -2.06
N CYS A 336 -7.14 10.47 -2.38
CA CYS A 336 -6.18 9.49 -1.89
C CYS A 336 -4.78 9.72 -2.48
N HIS A 337 -4.71 9.91 -3.80
CA HIS A 337 -3.46 10.05 -4.53
C HIS A 337 -2.77 11.41 -4.37
N ALA A 338 -3.47 12.45 -3.92
CA ALA A 338 -2.88 13.77 -3.64
C ALA A 338 -1.72 13.71 -2.63
N SER A 339 -1.68 12.67 -1.78
CA SER A 339 -0.59 12.43 -0.83
C SER A 339 0.67 11.83 -1.45
N ALA A 340 0.66 11.43 -2.74
CA ALA A 340 1.84 10.90 -3.41
C ALA A 340 2.96 11.94 -3.46
N ARG A 341 4.18 11.54 -3.07
CA ARG A 341 5.34 12.43 -2.94
C ARG A 341 6.66 11.72 -3.26
N THR A 342 7.66 12.52 -3.58
CA THR A 342 9.05 12.05 -3.76
C THR A 342 9.66 11.60 -2.42
N LEU A 343 10.91 11.14 -2.50
CA LEU A 343 11.74 10.78 -1.36
C LEU A 343 12.45 11.98 -0.70
N ASN A 344 12.09 13.22 -1.05
CA ASN A 344 12.59 14.41 -0.37
C ASN A 344 12.22 14.36 1.13
N THR A 345 13.24 14.49 1.98
CA THR A 345 13.14 14.41 3.45
C THR A 345 13.23 15.76 4.13
N GLU A 346 13.39 16.85 3.38
CA GLU A 346 13.47 18.20 3.92
C GLU A 346 12.15 18.95 3.73
N LYS A 347 11.47 18.72 2.60
CA LYS A 347 10.16 19.31 2.29
C LYS A 347 9.24 18.32 1.58
N TYR A 348 7.93 18.56 1.67
CA TYR A 348 6.96 17.86 0.85
C TYR A 348 7.12 18.28 -0.61
N VAL A 349 7.34 17.31 -1.50
CA VAL A 349 7.37 17.49 -2.95
C VAL A 349 6.42 16.46 -3.55
N SER A 350 5.33 16.95 -4.16
CA SER A 350 4.33 16.08 -4.79
C SER A 350 4.99 15.18 -5.83
N ALA A 351 4.50 13.95 -5.95
CA ALA A 351 4.83 13.02 -7.02
C ALA A 351 3.78 13.03 -8.12
N ASP A 352 3.03 14.13 -8.24
CA ASP A 352 1.98 14.32 -9.26
C ASP A 352 1.06 13.10 -9.33
N PHE A 353 0.53 12.74 -8.14
CA PHE A 353 -0.42 11.65 -7.88
C PHE A 353 0.09 10.19 -8.04
N LEU A 354 1.37 9.96 -8.36
CA LEU A 354 1.89 8.60 -8.56
C LEU A 354 2.71 8.07 -7.37
N PHE A 355 2.17 7.06 -6.67
CA PHE A 355 2.89 6.40 -5.58
C PHE A 355 4.06 5.51 -6.04
N SER A 356 4.04 5.04 -7.29
CA SER A 356 5.03 4.10 -7.84
C SER A 356 6.46 4.65 -7.79
N ILE A 357 6.64 5.97 -7.84
CA ILE A 357 7.93 6.65 -7.75
C ILE A 357 8.70 6.27 -6.48
N ARG A 358 8.01 5.95 -5.37
CA ARG A 358 8.66 5.57 -4.11
C ARG A 358 9.39 4.24 -4.17
N ARG A 359 9.16 3.41 -5.20
CA ARG A 359 9.93 2.18 -5.42
C ARG A 359 11.40 2.43 -5.74
N ALA A 360 11.80 3.68 -6.04
CA ALA A 360 13.21 4.06 -6.16
C ALA A 360 14.00 3.97 -4.85
N GLN A 361 13.33 3.83 -3.70
CA GLN A 361 14.01 3.67 -2.41
C GLN A 361 15.08 2.59 -2.54
N PRO A 362 16.30 2.83 -2.04
CA PRO A 362 17.29 1.77 -2.02
C PRO A 362 16.69 0.66 -1.16
N GLU A 363 16.84 -0.58 -1.63
CA GLU A 363 16.69 -1.73 -0.75
C GLU A 363 17.56 -1.42 0.48
N VAL A 364 16.92 -1.25 1.64
CA VAL A 364 17.63 -0.88 2.86
C VAL A 364 18.67 -1.96 3.04
N LYS A 365 19.94 -1.61 2.85
CA LYS A 365 21.05 -2.54 3.06
C LYS A 365 20.86 -2.98 4.48
N GLU A 366 20.49 -4.25 4.69
CA GLU A 366 20.32 -4.79 6.03
C GLU A 366 21.58 -4.38 6.77
N MET A 367 21.42 -3.56 7.81
CA MET A 367 22.51 -3.41 8.77
C MET A 367 22.85 -4.84 9.19
N PRO A 368 24.12 -5.19 9.46
CA PRO A 368 24.45 -6.51 9.99
C PRO A 368 23.69 -6.65 11.31
N LEU A 369 22.49 -7.19 11.22
CA LEU A 369 21.59 -7.43 12.34
C LEU A 369 22.04 -8.76 12.89
N ILE A 370 22.15 -8.83 14.21
CA ILE A 370 22.25 -10.11 14.89
C ILE A 370 21.05 -10.94 14.41
N PRO A 371 21.23 -12.16 13.86
CA PRO A 371 20.10 -12.98 13.44
C PRO A 371 19.21 -13.33 14.65
N PRO A 372 17.94 -13.71 14.47
CA PRO A 372 17.16 -14.23 15.58
C PRO A 372 17.80 -15.52 16.15
N PRO A 373 17.60 -15.85 17.44
CA PRO A 373 18.20 -17.01 18.09
C PRO A 373 17.59 -18.31 17.54
N THR A 374 18.19 -18.81 16.47
CA THR A 374 17.76 -20.02 15.75
C THR A 374 18.66 -21.23 16.04
N LYS A 375 19.91 -21.00 16.44
CA LYS A 375 20.86 -22.04 16.84
C LYS A 375 21.84 -21.53 17.90
N ALA A 376 22.23 -22.43 18.81
CA ALA A 376 23.35 -22.21 19.72
C ALA A 376 24.67 -22.37 18.97
N VAL A 377 25.63 -21.47 19.20
CA VAL A 377 26.94 -21.48 18.53
C VAL A 377 28.06 -21.76 19.53
N THR A 378 28.07 -21.08 20.68
CA THR A 378 29.14 -21.21 21.68
C THR A 378 28.80 -22.21 22.81
N GLU A 379 29.79 -22.56 23.63
CA GLU A 379 29.54 -23.40 24.82
C GLU A 379 28.64 -22.68 25.85
N TRP A 380 28.77 -21.36 25.95
CA TRP A 380 27.86 -20.57 26.77
C TRP A 380 26.44 -20.60 26.21
N ASP A 381 26.26 -20.46 24.90
CA ASP A 381 24.96 -20.61 24.24
C ASP A 381 24.35 -21.96 24.58
N LYS A 382 25.09 -23.07 24.38
CA LYS A 382 24.58 -24.43 24.60
C LYS A 382 24.08 -24.62 26.03
N LYS A 383 24.79 -24.06 27.03
CA LYS A 383 24.39 -24.12 28.43
C LYS A 383 23.15 -23.28 28.75
N ASN A 384 22.98 -22.13 28.07
CA ASN A 384 21.94 -21.14 28.38
C ASN A 384 20.80 -21.08 27.34
N TRP A 385 20.83 -21.94 26.32
CA TRP A 385 20.03 -21.79 25.10
C TRP A 385 18.52 -21.68 25.34
N ARG A 386 18.00 -22.51 26.25
CA ARG A 386 16.57 -22.49 26.62
C ARG A 386 16.16 -21.13 27.23
N ALA A 387 17.04 -20.52 28.03
CA ALA A 387 16.80 -19.22 28.62
C ALA A 387 16.87 -18.10 27.56
N VAL A 388 17.82 -18.18 26.62
CA VAL A 388 17.93 -17.26 25.47
C VAL A 388 16.67 -17.30 24.61
N GLN A 389 16.24 -18.50 24.19
CA GLN A 389 15.02 -18.67 23.39
C GLN A 389 13.77 -18.18 24.12
N ARG A 390 13.66 -18.49 25.43
CA ARG A 390 12.57 -17.98 26.26
C ARG A 390 12.60 -16.46 26.35
N GLY A 391 13.76 -15.85 26.60
CA GLY A 391 13.89 -14.39 26.71
C GLY A 391 13.49 -13.67 25.42
N HIS A 392 13.94 -14.19 24.27
CA HIS A 392 13.51 -13.70 22.96
C HIS A 392 11.98 -13.81 22.80
N ALA A 393 11.40 -14.99 23.05
CA ALA A 393 9.97 -15.22 22.90
C ALA A 393 9.14 -14.29 23.81
N LEU A 394 9.54 -14.14 25.08
CA LEU A 394 8.89 -13.23 26.02
C LEU A 394 8.98 -11.77 25.56
N ALA A 395 10.08 -11.36 24.94
CA ALA A 395 10.24 -10.01 24.40
C ALA A 395 9.43 -9.77 23.11
N GLU A 396 9.36 -10.78 22.25
CA GLU A 396 8.64 -10.74 20.97
C GLU A 396 7.12 -10.78 21.16
N ARG A 397 6.63 -11.58 22.12
CA ARG A 397 5.22 -11.89 22.35
C ARG A 397 4.81 -11.62 23.80
N SER A 398 5.21 -10.45 24.32
CA SER A 398 5.07 -10.15 25.75
C SER A 398 3.63 -10.14 26.24
N TYR A 399 2.71 -9.62 25.44
CA TYR A 399 1.30 -9.52 25.81
C TYR A 399 0.66 -10.92 25.86
N GLU A 400 1.00 -11.81 24.94
CA GLU A 400 0.47 -13.18 24.90
C GLU A 400 1.12 -14.10 25.94
N LEU A 401 2.43 -13.96 26.16
CA LEU A 401 3.18 -14.89 27.01
C LEU A 401 3.30 -14.43 28.47
N MET A 402 3.09 -13.13 28.76
CA MET A 402 3.14 -12.58 30.11
C MET A 402 1.87 -11.79 30.49
N PRO A 403 0.65 -12.33 30.30
CA PRO A 403 -0.59 -11.60 30.55
C PRO A 403 -0.79 -11.18 32.02
N ARG A 404 -0.07 -11.80 32.96
CA ARG A 404 -0.06 -11.42 34.38
C ARG A 404 0.71 -10.13 34.66
N TYR A 405 1.69 -9.80 33.82
CA TYR A 405 2.63 -8.70 34.03
C TYR A 405 2.47 -7.57 33.02
N VAL A 406 1.83 -7.84 31.87
CA VAL A 406 1.54 -6.85 30.82
C VAL A 406 0.08 -6.40 30.95
N GLY A 407 -0.15 -5.10 31.13
CA GLY A 407 -1.49 -4.51 31.32
C GLY A 407 -2.03 -3.79 30.08
N ASN A 408 -1.38 -3.96 28.93
CA ASN A 408 -1.83 -3.43 27.64
C ASN A 408 -1.64 -4.49 26.54
N LYS A 409 -1.69 -4.10 25.25
CA LYS A 409 -1.46 -5.04 24.14
C LYS A 409 -0.17 -4.74 23.37
N LEU A 410 0.92 -4.44 24.08
CA LEU A 410 2.23 -4.20 23.47
C LEU A 410 3.18 -5.38 23.67
N HIS A 411 4.26 -5.37 22.90
CA HIS A 411 5.44 -6.23 23.08
C HIS A 411 6.66 -5.36 23.31
N CYS A 412 7.72 -5.91 23.91
CA CYS A 412 9.01 -5.20 23.92
C CYS A 412 9.43 -4.87 22.48
N GLY A 413 9.20 -5.81 21.55
CA GLY A 413 9.39 -5.64 20.11
C GLY A 413 8.59 -4.52 19.44
N SER A 414 7.54 -3.98 20.07
CA SER A 414 6.75 -2.87 19.51
C SER A 414 7.54 -1.56 19.43
N CYS A 415 8.53 -1.37 20.32
CA CYS A 415 9.39 -0.18 20.36
C CYS A 415 10.86 -0.53 20.10
N HIS A 416 11.28 -1.72 20.52
CA HIS A 416 12.62 -2.24 20.31
C HIS A 416 12.60 -3.16 19.09
N LEU A 417 12.65 -2.57 17.89
CA LEU A 417 12.47 -3.30 16.64
C LEU A 417 13.48 -4.44 16.52
N ASP A 418 13.06 -5.48 15.81
CA ASP A 418 13.78 -6.76 15.75
C ASP A 418 14.06 -7.36 17.13
N VAL A 419 13.18 -7.11 18.11
CA VAL A 419 13.31 -7.61 19.48
C VAL A 419 14.63 -7.15 20.12
N GLY A 420 14.94 -5.86 19.95
CA GLY A 420 16.15 -5.24 20.50
C GLY A 420 17.41 -5.38 19.66
N ARG A 421 17.33 -5.96 18.45
CA ARG A 421 18.46 -6.14 17.55
C ARG A 421 18.69 -4.94 16.61
N ASN A 422 17.72 -4.04 16.49
CA ASN A 422 17.79 -2.90 15.55
C ASN A 422 18.41 -1.63 16.18
N PRO A 423 19.59 -1.18 15.70
CA PRO A 423 20.35 -0.06 16.30
C PRO A 423 19.66 1.30 16.19
N SER A 424 18.70 1.46 15.27
CA SER A 424 17.95 2.72 15.14
C SER A 424 16.76 2.84 16.10
N SER A 425 16.46 1.78 16.87
CA SER A 425 15.27 1.70 17.72
C SER A 425 15.58 1.24 19.15
N SER A 426 16.50 1.94 19.83
CA SER A 426 16.91 1.56 21.19
C SER A 426 17.31 0.08 21.31
N TRP A 427 18.26 -0.36 20.49
CA TRP A 427 18.80 -1.72 20.61
C TRP A 427 19.35 -2.03 22.00
N TRP A 428 19.47 -3.32 22.31
CA TRP A 428 19.85 -3.83 23.63
C TRP A 428 21.34 -4.19 23.73
N VAL A 429 22.05 -4.20 22.60
CA VAL A 429 23.48 -4.46 22.54
C VAL A 429 24.26 -3.36 23.27
N GLY A 430 25.22 -3.78 24.09
CA GLY A 430 26.12 -2.92 24.86
C GLY A 430 25.48 -2.34 26.12
N MET A 431 24.28 -2.77 26.51
CA MET A 431 23.57 -2.17 27.64
C MET A 431 24.26 -2.43 28.99
N PHE A 432 25.02 -3.52 29.13
CA PHE A 432 25.85 -3.77 30.31
C PHE A 432 27.18 -3.00 30.27
N ALA A 433 27.68 -2.69 29.06
CA ALA A 433 28.95 -2.03 28.83
C ALA A 433 28.87 -0.49 28.91
N ASP A 434 27.66 0.09 28.82
CA ASP A 434 27.45 1.55 28.85
C ASP A 434 27.59 2.19 30.24
N GLY A 435 27.85 1.37 31.28
CA GLY A 435 28.06 1.79 32.67
C GLY A 435 26.81 2.32 33.38
N LYS A 436 25.61 2.17 32.80
CA LYS A 436 24.34 2.57 33.45
C LYS A 436 23.61 1.39 34.07
N TYR A 437 23.78 0.21 33.51
CA TYR A 437 23.09 -1.02 33.92
C TYR A 437 24.09 -2.15 34.21
N GLU A 438 25.28 -1.81 34.71
CA GLU A 438 26.39 -2.74 34.87
C GLU A 438 26.18 -3.78 35.98
N THR A 439 25.20 -3.58 36.85
CA THR A 439 24.83 -4.56 37.89
C THR A 439 23.49 -5.23 37.57
N PRO A 440 23.30 -6.51 37.98
CA PRO A 440 22.02 -7.20 37.78
C PRO A 440 20.84 -6.42 38.33
N GLN A 441 20.96 -5.83 39.52
CA GLN A 441 19.86 -5.04 40.12
C GLN A 441 19.49 -3.82 39.26
N LYS A 442 20.47 -3.04 38.77
CA LYS A 442 20.19 -1.88 37.90
C LYS A 442 19.51 -2.32 36.60
N PHE A 443 19.92 -3.45 36.03
CA PHE A 443 19.27 -4.04 34.85
C PHE A 443 17.83 -4.48 35.16
N TYR A 444 17.60 -5.20 36.25
CA TYR A 444 16.28 -5.66 36.66
C TYR A 444 15.32 -4.49 36.94
N ASP A 445 15.81 -3.45 37.61
CA ASP A 445 15.07 -2.22 37.84
C ASP A 445 14.71 -1.55 36.52
N ARG A 446 15.61 -1.58 35.53
CA ARG A 446 15.36 -1.02 34.20
C ARG A 446 14.27 -1.79 33.45
N ILE A 447 14.31 -3.12 33.45
CA ILE A 447 13.25 -3.96 32.89
C ILE A 447 11.91 -3.67 33.58
N ASN A 448 11.91 -3.60 34.91
CA ASN A 448 10.69 -3.35 35.68
C ASN A 448 10.14 -1.93 35.49
N GLN A 449 10.98 -0.92 35.20
CA GLN A 449 10.50 0.40 34.76
C GLN A 449 9.79 0.32 33.40
N CYS A 450 10.29 -0.48 32.46
CA CYS A 450 9.63 -0.71 31.17
C CYS A 450 8.29 -1.42 31.35
N MET A 451 8.24 -2.48 32.17
CA MET A 451 7.00 -3.22 32.46
C MET A 451 5.93 -2.30 33.05
N GLN A 452 6.32 -1.45 33.99
CA GLN A 452 5.41 -0.53 34.66
C GLN A 452 4.95 0.66 33.81
N ARG A 453 5.73 1.08 32.81
CA ARG A 453 5.46 2.29 32.03
C ARG A 453 5.01 1.94 30.61
N SER A 454 5.91 1.32 29.83
CA SER A 454 5.63 0.94 28.44
C SER A 454 4.59 -0.18 28.36
N MET A 455 4.65 -1.18 29.23
CA MET A 455 3.72 -2.32 29.20
C MET A 455 2.46 -2.10 30.05
N ASN A 456 2.31 -0.90 30.63
CA ASN A 456 1.23 -0.52 31.54
C ASN A 456 0.90 -1.60 32.60
N GLY A 457 1.95 -2.26 33.09
CA GLY A 457 1.82 -3.52 33.80
C GLY A 457 2.45 -3.51 35.19
N ARG A 458 2.82 -4.69 35.65
CA ARG A 458 3.40 -4.91 36.99
C ARG A 458 4.86 -5.35 36.89
N PRO A 459 5.69 -5.06 37.90
CA PRO A 459 7.06 -5.59 37.96
C PRO A 459 7.09 -7.12 37.88
N LEU A 460 8.13 -7.64 37.25
CA LEU A 460 8.52 -9.05 37.30
C LEU A 460 9.30 -9.32 38.61
N PRO A 461 9.14 -10.50 39.22
CA PRO A 461 10.04 -10.96 40.28
C PRO A 461 11.49 -10.97 39.79
N THR A 462 12.40 -10.36 40.54
CA THR A 462 13.81 -10.19 40.14
C THR A 462 14.59 -11.51 40.12
N ASP A 463 14.15 -12.48 40.93
CA ASP A 463 14.63 -13.86 41.00
C ASP A 463 13.76 -14.83 40.15
N GLY A 464 12.77 -14.30 39.42
CA GLY A 464 11.82 -15.08 38.64
C GLY A 464 12.38 -15.58 37.29
N PRO A 465 11.75 -16.62 36.72
CA PRO A 465 12.22 -17.23 35.47
C PRO A 465 12.11 -16.30 34.26
N GLU A 466 11.16 -15.35 34.24
CA GLU A 466 11.06 -14.34 33.17
C GLU A 466 12.26 -13.37 33.19
N MET A 467 12.64 -12.87 34.36
CA MET A 467 13.77 -11.95 34.51
C MET A 467 15.10 -12.64 34.15
N ALA A 468 15.29 -13.88 34.62
CA ALA A 468 16.46 -14.68 34.25
C ALA A 468 16.55 -14.94 32.73
N ALA A 469 15.42 -15.19 32.07
CA ALA A 469 15.37 -15.37 30.63
C ALA A 469 15.71 -14.08 29.85
N PHE A 470 15.21 -12.92 30.30
CA PHE A 470 15.63 -11.64 29.72
C PHE A 470 17.13 -11.39 29.91
N ASN A 471 17.67 -11.64 31.11
CA ASN A 471 19.10 -11.50 31.36
C ASN A 471 19.95 -12.35 30.40
N ALA A 472 19.57 -13.62 30.21
CA ALA A 472 20.24 -14.51 29.27
C ALA A 472 20.16 -14.00 27.82
N TYR A 473 19.00 -13.52 27.37
CA TYR A 473 18.86 -12.99 26.01
C TYR A 473 19.69 -11.73 25.76
N PHE A 474 19.78 -10.81 26.74
CA PHE A 474 20.59 -9.60 26.60
C PHE A 474 22.10 -9.92 26.55
N HIS A 475 22.59 -10.83 27.39
CA HIS A 475 23.98 -11.29 27.30
C HIS A 475 24.29 -11.97 25.97
N TRP A 476 23.35 -12.77 25.47
CA TRP A 476 23.48 -13.40 24.16
C TRP A 476 23.64 -12.36 23.04
N LEU A 477 22.87 -11.27 23.07
CA LEU A 477 23.00 -10.20 22.08
C LEU A 477 24.40 -9.56 22.07
N ASP A 478 24.99 -9.33 23.24
CA ASP A 478 26.35 -8.77 23.36
C ASP A 478 27.40 -9.73 22.79
N GLU A 479 27.28 -11.02 23.10
CA GLU A 479 28.15 -12.06 22.56
C GLU A 479 28.06 -12.15 21.03
N GLN A 480 26.84 -12.14 20.47
CA GLN A 480 26.67 -12.19 19.02
C GLN A 480 27.19 -10.92 18.34
N ALA A 481 27.00 -9.75 18.94
CA ALA A 481 27.57 -8.50 18.42
C ALA A 481 29.09 -8.59 18.34
N GLN A 482 29.73 -9.09 19.39
CA GLN A 482 31.18 -9.28 19.44
C GLN A 482 31.65 -10.30 18.40
N ALA A 483 30.97 -11.46 18.29
CA ALA A 483 31.31 -12.50 17.33
C ALA A 483 31.18 -12.04 15.87
N LEU A 484 30.23 -11.16 15.58
CA LEU A 484 30.01 -10.57 14.25
C LEU A 484 30.89 -9.34 13.98
N GLY A 485 31.70 -8.89 14.95
CA GLY A 485 32.52 -7.68 14.84
C GLY A 485 31.68 -6.40 14.69
N ILE A 486 30.45 -6.39 15.23
CA ILE A 486 29.59 -5.21 15.22
C ILE A 486 30.17 -4.19 16.22
N PRO A 487 30.53 -2.97 15.79
CA PRO A 487 31.11 -1.98 16.69
C PRO A 487 30.07 -1.49 17.70
N PRO A 488 30.49 -1.10 18.93
CA PRO A 488 29.61 -0.45 19.87
C PRO A 488 28.96 0.80 19.25
N GLN A 489 27.65 0.94 19.42
CA GLN A 489 26.90 2.12 19.00
C GLN A 489 26.14 2.72 20.19
N PRO A 490 25.78 4.01 20.14
CA PRO A 490 25.02 4.66 21.20
C PRO A 490 23.73 3.90 21.53
N THR A 491 23.48 3.66 22.82
CA THR A 491 22.23 3.06 23.29
C THR A 491 21.09 4.09 23.29
N GLY A 492 19.87 3.63 22.98
CA GLY A 492 18.65 4.46 23.00
C GLY A 492 18.14 4.91 21.62
N MET A 493 17.13 5.79 21.62
CA MET A 493 16.56 6.33 20.38
C MET A 493 17.51 7.37 19.79
N LEU A 494 17.67 7.34 18.47
CA LEU A 494 18.45 8.33 17.74
C LEU A 494 17.87 9.73 17.96
N LYS A 495 18.76 10.69 18.22
CA LYS A 495 18.39 12.08 18.48
C LYS A 495 18.08 12.81 17.18
N VAL A 496 17.12 13.72 17.25
CA VAL A 496 16.79 14.64 16.17
C VAL A 496 16.79 16.07 16.69
N GLU A 497 17.03 17.04 15.81
CA GLU A 497 16.90 18.46 16.14
C GLU A 497 15.46 18.77 16.55
N LYS A 498 15.29 19.65 17.55
CA LYS A 498 13.98 20.05 18.05
C LYS A 498 13.28 20.98 17.06
N ARG A 499 11.99 20.76 16.83
CA ARG A 499 11.08 21.65 16.08
C ARG A 499 9.75 21.75 16.82
N ASP A 500 8.99 22.80 16.52
CA ASP A 500 7.62 22.92 16.99
C ASP A 500 6.70 22.10 16.08
N GLY A 501 5.92 21.19 16.66
CA GLY A 501 4.98 20.35 15.93
C GLY A 501 3.59 20.94 15.87
N ASP A 502 2.93 20.82 14.72
CA ASP A 502 1.51 21.16 14.52
C ASP A 502 0.65 19.89 14.57
N PRO A 503 -0.23 19.73 15.58
CA PRO A 503 -1.07 18.54 15.70
C PRO A 503 -2.15 18.41 14.62
N VAL A 504 -2.54 19.51 13.96
CA VAL A 504 -3.51 19.48 12.84
C VAL A 504 -2.84 18.83 11.63
N ARG A 505 -1.66 19.31 11.23
CA ARG A 505 -0.85 18.66 10.19
C ARG A 505 -0.47 17.22 10.58
N GLY A 506 -0.15 16.99 11.85
CA GLY A 506 0.15 15.66 12.39
C GLY A 506 -1.01 14.68 12.20
N LYS A 507 -2.26 15.11 12.41
CA LYS A 507 -3.46 14.29 12.18
C LYS A 507 -3.62 13.89 10.72
N GLU A 508 -3.42 14.84 9.80
CA GLU A 508 -3.49 14.60 8.36
C GLU A 508 -2.39 13.61 7.91
N LEU A 509 -1.16 13.83 8.38
CA LEU A 509 -0.04 12.93 8.14
C LEU A 509 -0.30 11.53 8.68
N PHE A 510 -0.90 11.42 9.88
CA PHE A 510 -1.24 10.14 10.48
C PHE A 510 -2.23 9.36 9.60
N ALA A 511 -3.30 10.00 9.15
CA ALA A 511 -4.28 9.39 8.27
C ALA A 511 -3.65 8.88 6.96
N GLN A 512 -2.72 9.65 6.39
CA GLN A 512 -2.06 9.33 5.12
C GLN A 512 -0.96 8.25 5.24
N ARG A 513 -0.22 8.21 6.36
CA ARG A 513 1.05 7.46 6.47
C ARG A 513 1.05 6.34 7.49
N CYS A 514 0.16 6.41 8.49
CA CYS A 514 0.26 5.57 9.68
C CYS A 514 -1.01 4.75 9.90
N ALA A 515 -2.19 5.31 9.62
CA ALA A 515 -3.48 4.68 9.88
C ALA A 515 -3.64 3.33 9.17
N ALA A 516 -3.12 3.19 7.95
CA ALA A 516 -3.12 1.91 7.23
C ALA A 516 -2.44 0.77 8.01
N CYS A 517 -1.53 1.06 8.95
CA CYS A 517 -0.97 0.05 9.86
C CYS A 517 -1.56 0.13 11.27
N HIS A 518 -1.79 1.33 11.80
CA HIS A 518 -2.12 1.54 13.22
C HIS A 518 -3.61 1.80 13.51
N SER A 519 -4.45 1.67 12.48
CA SER A 519 -5.88 2.03 12.48
C SER A 519 -6.12 3.54 12.52
N THR A 520 -7.26 4.03 12.02
CA THR A 520 -7.59 5.48 12.01
C THR A 520 -7.71 6.06 13.42
N ASP A 521 -8.09 5.23 14.37
CA ASP A 521 -8.21 5.55 15.78
C ASP A 521 -6.96 5.17 16.59
N GLY A 522 -5.86 4.79 15.94
CA GLY A 522 -4.59 4.44 16.59
C GLY A 522 -4.63 3.22 17.51
N SER A 523 -5.72 2.46 17.47
CA SER A 523 -5.96 1.32 18.36
C SER A 523 -5.11 0.10 18.06
N GLY A 524 -4.29 0.12 16.99
CA GLY A 524 -3.49 -1.00 16.52
C GLY A 524 -4.34 -2.12 15.91
N ARG A 525 -3.71 -3.26 15.61
CA ARG A 525 -4.32 -4.39 14.88
C ARG A 525 -4.14 -5.69 15.65
N TYR A 526 -5.26 -6.29 16.06
CA TYR A 526 -5.33 -7.40 17.03
C TYR A 526 -6.50 -8.38 16.80
N GLU A 527 -7.24 -8.29 15.68
CA GLU A 527 -8.41 -9.17 15.44
C GLU A 527 -8.00 -10.62 15.15
N SER A 528 -8.92 -11.56 15.34
CA SER A 528 -8.71 -13.02 15.19
C SER A 528 -7.57 -13.61 16.05
N GLY A 529 -7.18 -12.92 17.13
CA GLY A 529 -6.13 -13.38 18.04
C GLY A 529 -4.70 -13.20 17.53
N SER A 530 -4.51 -12.51 16.39
CA SER A 530 -3.19 -12.27 15.80
C SER A 530 -2.74 -10.82 16.06
N TYR A 531 -1.62 -10.66 16.76
CA TYR A 531 -0.95 -9.36 16.88
C TYR A 531 -0.32 -9.01 15.52
N TYR A 532 -0.69 -7.86 14.95
CA TYR A 532 -0.08 -7.40 13.69
C TYR A 532 0.62 -6.05 13.81
N ARG A 533 -0.02 -5.05 14.45
CA ARG A 533 0.55 -3.70 14.62
C ARG A 533 0.15 -3.10 15.98
N PRO A 534 1.05 -2.41 16.69
CA PRO A 534 0.77 -1.93 18.03
C PRO A 534 -0.22 -0.76 18.05
N ALA A 535 -0.97 -0.65 19.15
CA ALA A 535 -1.74 0.53 19.52
C ALA A 535 -0.80 1.70 19.88
N LEU A 536 -1.03 2.86 19.28
CA LEU A 536 -0.22 4.08 19.51
C LEU A 536 -0.78 4.96 20.63
N TRP A 537 -2.08 4.85 20.88
CA TRP A 537 -2.79 5.47 21.99
C TRP A 537 -4.01 4.64 22.40
N GLY A 538 -4.83 5.16 23.31
CA GLY A 538 -5.97 4.46 23.87
C GLY A 538 -5.58 3.40 24.91
N PRO A 539 -6.56 2.65 25.45
CA PRO A 539 -6.36 1.76 26.60
C PRO A 539 -5.39 0.60 26.35
N ARG A 540 -5.11 0.29 25.08
CA ARG A 540 -4.22 -0.81 24.67
C ARG A 540 -2.77 -0.39 24.47
N SER A 541 -2.45 0.90 24.61
CA SER A 541 -1.12 1.46 24.39
C SER A 541 -0.33 1.66 25.69
N PHE A 542 0.85 2.27 25.58
CA PHE A 542 1.71 2.63 26.71
C PHE A 542 1.12 3.79 27.52
N ASN A 543 1.42 3.83 28.83
CA ASN A 543 0.90 4.87 29.71
C ASN A 543 1.67 6.20 29.60
N ASN A 544 1.13 7.24 30.24
CA ASN A 544 1.65 8.60 30.24
C ASN A 544 3.09 8.76 30.76
N LEU A 545 3.65 7.80 31.51
CA LEU A 545 5.04 7.85 31.99
C LEU A 545 6.03 7.10 31.10
N ALA A 546 5.57 6.42 30.05
CA ALA A 546 6.43 5.72 29.11
C ALA A 546 7.30 6.70 28.33
N GLY A 547 8.58 6.38 28.16
CA GLY A 547 9.56 7.30 27.59
C GLY A 547 9.25 7.76 26.16
N LEU A 548 8.51 6.97 25.37
CA LEU A 548 8.11 7.36 24.01
C LEU A 548 6.98 8.41 24.03
N GLY A 549 6.06 8.37 25.00
CA GLY A 549 5.00 9.37 25.16
C GLY A 549 5.42 10.60 25.95
N ALA A 550 6.18 10.40 27.02
CA ALA A 550 6.56 11.45 27.95
C ALA A 550 7.69 12.36 27.42
N LYS A 551 8.39 11.97 26.35
CA LYS A 551 9.52 12.70 25.78
C LYS A 551 9.34 12.88 24.27
N PRO A 552 8.78 14.03 23.82
CA PRO A 552 8.51 14.29 22.41
C PRO A 552 9.71 14.05 21.48
N GLU A 553 10.92 14.41 21.92
CA GLU A 553 12.15 14.21 21.13
C GLU A 553 12.46 12.73 20.85
N LYS A 554 12.05 11.82 21.75
CA LYS A 554 12.19 10.37 21.53
C LYS A 554 11.16 9.85 20.54
N MET A 555 9.92 10.35 20.59
CA MET A 555 8.90 10.03 19.61
C MET A 555 9.32 10.52 18.22
N ALA A 556 9.75 11.78 18.11
CA ALA A 556 10.16 12.38 16.84
C ALA A 556 11.36 11.62 16.24
N GLY A 557 12.35 11.26 17.06
CA GLY A 557 13.48 10.43 16.63
C GLY A 557 13.05 9.03 16.18
N PHE A 558 12.18 8.36 16.96
CA PHE A 558 11.67 7.05 16.58
C PHE A 558 10.91 7.10 15.25
N LEU A 559 10.02 8.09 15.07
CA LEU A 559 9.28 8.30 13.83
C LEU A 559 10.22 8.57 12.65
N LYS A 560 11.13 9.55 12.78
CA LYS A 560 12.05 9.94 11.71
C LYS A 560 12.89 8.76 11.22
N HIS A 561 13.40 7.93 12.13
CA HIS A 561 14.37 6.89 11.78
C HIS A 561 13.74 5.52 11.48
N ASN A 562 12.53 5.25 11.98
CA ASN A 562 11.95 3.91 11.91
C ASN A 562 10.57 3.84 11.26
N MET A 563 9.92 5.00 11.03
CA MET A 563 8.56 5.05 10.48
C MET A 563 8.47 5.86 9.17
N PRO A 564 7.56 5.48 8.25
CA PRO A 564 6.79 4.24 8.23
C PRO A 564 7.69 2.99 8.20
N PHE A 565 7.22 1.89 8.79
CA PHE A 565 8.03 0.67 8.95
C PHE A 565 8.57 0.18 7.59
N GLY A 566 9.87 -0.14 7.53
CA GLY A 566 10.58 -0.49 6.28
C GLY A 566 11.00 0.71 5.42
N SER A 567 10.56 1.92 5.76
CA SER A 567 10.89 3.19 5.06
C SER A 567 11.38 4.26 6.04
N GLY A 568 12.15 3.85 7.05
CA GLY A 568 12.81 4.78 7.98
C GLY A 568 13.56 5.89 7.25
N GLY A 569 13.45 7.12 7.74
CA GLY A 569 13.99 8.32 7.10
C GLY A 569 13.03 9.01 6.12
N ALA A 570 11.92 8.37 5.74
CA ALA A 570 11.01 8.93 4.74
C ALA A 570 10.18 10.12 5.23
N LEU A 571 10.00 10.30 6.54
CA LEU A 571 9.37 11.50 7.08
C LEU A 571 10.36 12.67 7.07
N THR A 572 9.89 13.89 6.82
CA THR A 572 10.71 15.06 7.08
C THR A 572 10.89 15.27 8.58
N LEU A 573 11.88 16.07 8.98
CA LEU A 573 12.03 16.39 10.39
C LEU A 573 10.76 17.08 10.94
N GLN A 574 10.22 18.04 10.19
CA GLN A 574 9.00 18.75 10.56
C GLN A 574 7.78 17.82 10.63
N GLU A 575 7.59 16.94 9.65
CA GLU A 575 6.51 15.94 9.68
C GLU A 575 6.61 15.01 10.89
N SER A 576 7.85 14.65 11.28
CA SER A 576 8.07 13.81 12.47
C SER A 576 7.61 14.53 13.74
N TRP A 577 7.87 15.83 13.86
CA TRP A 577 7.43 16.66 14.98
C TRP A 577 5.92 16.95 14.97
N ASP A 578 5.33 17.20 13.79
CA ASP A 578 3.88 17.35 13.62
C ASP A 578 3.15 16.06 14.05
N LEU A 579 3.60 14.90 13.57
CA LEU A 579 3.10 13.59 14.01
C LEU A 579 3.29 13.36 15.51
N THR A 580 4.45 13.71 16.06
CA THR A 580 4.68 13.64 17.52
C THR A 580 3.65 14.46 18.27
N ALA A 581 3.42 15.72 17.90
CA ALA A 581 2.45 16.60 18.55
C ALA A 581 1.03 16.00 18.54
N PHE A 582 0.62 15.44 17.40
CA PHE A 582 -0.66 14.74 17.28
C PHE A 582 -0.74 13.49 18.18
N LEU A 583 0.27 12.61 18.15
CA LEU A 583 0.27 11.31 18.85
C LEU A 583 0.33 11.44 20.38
N ILE A 584 1.11 12.39 20.89
CA ILE A 584 1.23 12.60 22.35
C ILE A 584 -0.02 13.26 22.95
N ALA A 585 -0.77 14.01 22.14
CA ALA A 585 -2.04 14.62 22.55
C ALA A 585 -3.19 13.61 22.69
N GLN A 586 -3.04 12.40 22.16
CA GLN A 586 -4.08 11.37 22.23
C GLN A 586 -4.22 10.76 23.63
N PRO A 587 -5.45 10.39 24.04
CA PRO A 587 -5.70 9.79 25.35
C PRO A 587 -4.96 8.45 25.49
N ARG A 588 -4.42 8.18 26.68
CA ARG A 588 -3.70 6.95 27.01
C ARG A 588 -3.85 6.64 28.50
N PRO A 589 -3.51 5.41 28.96
CA PRO A 589 -3.58 5.08 30.37
C PRO A 589 -2.78 6.06 31.22
N VAL A 590 -3.36 6.48 32.34
CA VAL A 590 -2.71 7.33 33.33
C VAL A 590 -2.23 6.42 34.44
N LYS A 591 -0.91 6.36 34.63
CA LYS A 591 -0.34 5.75 35.83
C LYS A 591 -0.40 6.79 36.95
N GLN A 592 -1.09 6.45 38.02
CA GLN A 592 -1.11 7.22 39.26
C GLN A 592 0.25 7.16 39.97
#